data_AF-A0A2X2TH26-F1
#
_entry.id   AF-A0A2X2TH26-F1
#
_cell.length_a   1.000
_cell.length_b   1.000
_cell.length_c   1.000
_cell.angle_alpha   90.00
_cell.angle_beta   90.00
_cell.angle_gamma   90.00
#
_symmetry.space_group_name_H-M   'P 1'
#
loop_
_entity.id
_entity.type
_entity.pdbx_description
1 polymer ?
#
loop_
_entity_poly.entity_id
_entity_poly.type
_entity_poly.pdbx_seq_one_letter_code
_entity_poly.pdbx_strand_id
1 'polypeptide(L)'
;MNIGSDLSHFPRPFFDAMQMTPTTLSFAFPAKTQPEQVSAAALVASWLGIAADYRGISFEALNDRLPEKNGILIGKPGEAIGGVTLPASNGPLLQVIDNPGNPVYKLLLIVGNNESQLRMAAWRLTRGQFAPQTASLPVGPQTIPVSAPYDAPRWIRTDRPVRLSELLRKDQSLTSPGIWHDALNVAFRAAPDLFLWDGEAIPLKNWLPLPVRKLDRRAAFSAVDDA
;
A
#
# COMPACT_ATOMS: atom_id res chain seq x y z
N MET A 1 9.16 -2.09 -28.02
CA MET A 1 7.77 -2.42 -27.61
C MET A 1 7.25 -1.26 -26.78
N ASN A 2 6.37 -0.43 -27.35
CA ASN A 2 5.79 0.72 -26.65
C ASN A 2 4.63 0.18 -25.80
N ILE A 3 4.82 0.05 -24.49
CA ILE A 3 3.69 -0.12 -23.56
C ILE A 3 2.89 1.17 -23.69
N GLY A 4 1.77 1.10 -24.42
CA GLY A 4 0.91 2.25 -24.68
C GLY A 4 0.48 2.90 -23.38
N SER A 5 0.17 4.19 -23.45
CA SER A 5 -0.29 5.02 -22.34
C SER A 5 -1.63 4.48 -21.81
N ASP A 6 -1.60 3.44 -20.98
CA ASP A 6 -2.77 2.66 -20.59
C ASP A 6 -2.80 2.42 -19.07
N LEU A 7 -3.89 2.85 -18.43
CA LEU A 7 -4.17 2.66 -17.01
C LEU A 7 -4.34 1.19 -16.63
N SER A 8 -4.60 0.29 -17.58
CA SER A 8 -4.79 -1.15 -17.31
C SER A 8 -3.60 -1.83 -16.63
N HIS A 9 -2.39 -1.29 -16.83
CA HIS A 9 -1.16 -1.83 -16.26
C HIS A 9 -0.88 -1.30 -14.83
N PHE A 10 -1.69 -0.36 -14.33
CA PHE A 10 -1.53 0.21 -13.00
C PHE A 10 -1.55 -0.91 -11.93
N PRO A 11 -0.57 -0.94 -11.00
CA PRO A 11 0.35 0.14 -10.63
C PRO A 11 1.66 0.25 -11.45
N ARG A 12 1.95 -0.66 -12.38
CA ARG A 12 3.12 -0.53 -13.27
C ARG A 12 2.81 0.52 -14.37
N PRO A 13 3.78 1.37 -14.77
CA PRO A 13 5.20 1.40 -14.39
C PRO A 13 5.53 2.30 -13.18
N PHE A 14 4.53 2.87 -12.50
CA PHE A 14 4.75 3.79 -11.37
C PHE A 14 5.28 3.08 -10.11
N PHE A 15 4.83 1.86 -9.90
CA PHE A 15 5.29 1.01 -8.80
C PHE A 15 5.32 -0.46 -9.24
N ASP A 16 6.48 -1.10 -9.12
CA ASP A 16 6.64 -2.54 -9.33
C ASP A 16 7.09 -3.22 -8.03
N ALA A 17 6.21 -4.06 -7.47
CA ALA A 17 6.47 -4.80 -6.24
C ALA A 17 7.56 -5.88 -6.39
N MET A 18 7.91 -6.25 -7.63
CA MET A 18 8.98 -7.22 -7.92
C MET A 18 10.36 -6.56 -7.96
N GLN A 19 10.43 -5.23 -8.01
CA GLN A 19 11.69 -4.51 -8.12
C GLN A 19 12.37 -4.41 -6.74
N MET A 20 13.64 -4.82 -6.68
CA MET A 20 14.43 -4.89 -5.44
C MET A 20 15.07 -3.55 -5.03
N THR A 21 15.01 -2.53 -5.88
CA THR A 21 15.61 -1.21 -5.63
C THR A 21 14.58 -0.26 -4.99
N PRO A 22 15.01 0.62 -4.05
CA PRO A 22 14.14 1.68 -3.54
C PRO A 22 13.59 2.53 -4.68
N THR A 23 12.27 2.61 -4.80
CA THR A 23 11.61 3.41 -5.84
C THR A 23 11.38 4.82 -5.31
N THR A 24 11.82 5.82 -6.07
CA THR A 24 11.46 7.22 -5.84
C THR A 24 10.37 7.60 -6.83
N LEU A 25 9.22 8.06 -6.33
CA LEU A 25 8.10 8.53 -7.14
C LEU A 25 7.93 10.03 -6.94
N SER A 26 7.93 10.80 -8.03
CA SER A 26 7.76 12.25 -7.97
C SER A 26 6.30 12.62 -8.18
N PHE A 27 5.76 13.44 -7.28
CA PHE A 27 4.51 14.18 -7.43
C PHE A 27 4.82 15.57 -7.96
N ALA A 28 4.16 15.98 -9.03
CA ALA A 28 4.33 17.30 -9.63
C ALA A 28 3.05 18.12 -9.50
N PHE A 29 3.23 19.37 -9.09
CA PHE A 29 2.18 20.35 -8.86
C PHE A 29 2.37 21.59 -9.75
N PRO A 30 1.29 22.31 -10.07
CA PRO A 30 1.40 23.60 -10.76
C PRO A 30 2.15 24.61 -9.90
N ALA A 31 2.64 25.68 -10.55
CA ALA A 31 3.33 26.79 -9.88
C ALA A 31 2.58 27.34 -8.65
N LYS A 32 1.25 27.38 -8.74
CA LYS A 32 0.37 27.73 -7.61
C LYS A 32 -0.21 26.45 -6.99
N THR A 33 0.58 25.79 -6.16
CA THR A 33 0.14 24.59 -5.44
C THR A 33 -0.97 24.93 -4.45
N GLN A 34 -2.06 24.17 -4.49
CA GLN A 34 -3.22 24.36 -3.62
C GLN A 34 -3.34 23.23 -2.58
N PRO A 35 -3.91 23.50 -1.39
CA PRO A 35 -4.05 22.49 -0.33
C PRO A 35 -4.79 21.22 -0.78
N GLU A 36 -5.78 21.37 -1.67
CA GLU A 36 -6.58 20.27 -2.19
C GLU A 36 -5.74 19.29 -3.03
N GLN A 37 -4.74 19.80 -3.76
CA GLN A 37 -3.83 18.98 -4.57
C GLN A 37 -2.89 18.17 -3.68
N VAL A 38 -2.36 18.79 -2.62
CA VAL A 38 -1.50 18.12 -1.64
C VAL A 38 -2.27 17.04 -0.88
N SER A 39 -3.52 17.33 -0.51
CA SER A 39 -4.43 16.36 0.13
C SER A 39 -4.64 15.11 -0.74
N ALA A 40 -4.88 15.29 -2.04
CA ALA A 40 -5.00 14.16 -2.97
C ALA A 40 -3.67 13.40 -3.14
N ALA A 41 -2.53 14.11 -3.21
CA ALA A 41 -1.21 13.50 -3.26
C ALA A 41 -0.94 12.62 -2.03
N ALA A 42 -1.27 13.13 -0.84
CA ALA A 42 -1.10 12.41 0.42
C ALA A 42 -1.92 11.11 0.47
N LEU A 43 -3.12 11.10 -0.10
CA LEU A 43 -3.93 9.87 -0.21
C LEU A 43 -3.27 8.82 -1.11
N VAL A 44 -2.77 9.23 -2.28
CA VAL A 44 -2.07 8.31 -3.19
C VAL A 44 -0.77 7.82 -2.56
N ALA A 45 0.01 8.72 -1.94
CA ALA A 45 1.24 8.39 -1.24
C ALA A 45 1.01 7.42 -0.06
N SER A 46 -0.07 7.62 0.71
CA SER A 46 -0.46 6.73 1.80
C SER A 46 -0.75 5.31 1.30
N TRP A 47 -1.56 5.19 0.24
CA TRP A 47 -1.84 3.88 -0.36
C TRP A 47 -0.60 3.23 -0.95
N LEU A 48 0.26 3.99 -1.65
CA LEU A 48 1.52 3.49 -2.17
C LEU A 48 2.47 3.05 -1.05
N GLY A 49 2.50 3.73 0.09
CA GLY A 49 3.26 3.33 1.27
C GLY A 49 2.76 2.04 1.92
N ILE A 50 1.45 1.76 1.82
CA ILE A 50 0.89 0.45 2.20
C ILE A 50 1.31 -0.61 1.17
N ALA A 51 1.23 -0.30 -0.13
CA ALA A 51 1.58 -1.22 -1.21
C ALA A 51 3.09 -1.56 -1.27
N ALA A 52 3.96 -0.61 -0.92
CA ALA A 52 5.43 -0.78 -0.87
C ALA A 52 5.93 -1.66 0.28
N ASP A 53 5.05 -1.92 1.25
CA ASP A 53 5.32 -2.68 2.45
C ASP A 53 6.69 -2.41 3.11
N TYR A 54 7.56 -3.42 3.21
CA TYR A 54 8.88 -3.31 3.82
C TYR A 54 9.97 -2.72 2.90
N ARG A 55 9.70 -2.58 1.59
CA ARG A 55 10.74 -2.19 0.61
C ARG A 55 11.06 -0.70 0.64
N GLY A 56 10.18 0.10 1.24
CA GLY A 56 10.31 1.55 1.30
C GLY A 56 10.03 2.21 -0.06
N ILE A 57 9.32 3.33 -0.03
CA ILE A 57 9.10 4.19 -1.20
C ILE A 57 9.39 5.62 -0.77
N SER A 58 10.14 6.36 -1.58
CA SER A 58 10.42 7.78 -1.35
C SER A 58 9.56 8.61 -2.28
N PHE A 59 9.00 9.69 -1.76
CA PHE A 59 8.15 10.60 -2.52
C PHE A 59 8.83 11.96 -2.64
N GLU A 60 8.99 12.43 -3.87
CA GLU A 60 9.53 13.76 -4.15
C GLU A 60 8.38 14.68 -4.57
N ALA A 61 8.32 15.90 -4.03
CA ALA A 61 7.34 16.91 -4.44
C ALA A 61 8.02 17.96 -5.32
N LEU A 62 7.60 18.04 -6.57
CA LEU A 62 8.07 18.98 -7.58
C LEU A 62 7.02 20.07 -7.79
N ASN A 63 7.47 21.32 -7.78
CA ASN A 63 6.63 22.48 -8.08
C ASN A 63 7.03 23.05 -9.43
N ASP A 64 6.04 23.19 -10.32
CA ASP A 64 6.18 23.70 -11.70
C ASP A 64 7.29 23.02 -12.51
N ARG A 65 7.56 21.74 -12.21
CA ARG A 65 8.59 20.95 -12.86
C ARG A 65 8.06 19.57 -13.18
N LEU A 66 8.42 19.07 -14.36
CA LEU A 66 8.09 17.70 -14.76
C LEU A 66 9.04 16.71 -14.10
N PRO A 67 8.54 15.56 -13.63
CA PRO A 67 9.37 14.43 -13.24
C PRO A 67 10.27 13.98 -14.38
N GLU A 68 11.53 13.65 -14.09
CA GLU A 68 12.45 13.07 -15.10
C GLU A 68 12.10 11.60 -15.43
N LYS A 69 11.44 10.92 -14.49
CA LYS A 69 11.06 9.50 -14.57
C LYS A 69 9.52 9.37 -14.58
N ASN A 70 9.01 8.22 -14.12
CA ASN A 70 7.58 8.05 -13.88
C ASN A 70 7.15 8.98 -12.74
N GLY A 71 5.99 9.61 -12.89
CA GLY A 71 5.50 10.53 -11.87
C GLY A 71 4.01 10.81 -11.97
N ILE A 72 3.48 11.45 -10.94
CA ILE A 72 2.06 11.77 -10.81
C ILE A 72 1.88 13.28 -10.82
N LEU A 73 1.14 13.79 -11.79
CA LEU A 73 0.80 15.20 -11.94
C LEU A 73 -0.59 15.43 -11.34
N ILE A 74 -0.71 16.39 -10.43
CA ILE A 74 -1.98 16.68 -9.75
C ILE A 74 -2.31 18.16 -9.93
N GLY A 75 -3.51 18.44 -10.44
CA GLY A 75 -3.95 19.81 -10.62
C GLY A 75 -5.39 19.96 -11.10
N LYS A 76 -5.76 21.21 -11.38
CA LYS A 76 -7.07 21.57 -11.92
C LYS A 76 -7.05 21.56 -13.45
N PRO A 77 -8.21 21.39 -14.10
CA PRO A 77 -8.30 21.49 -15.55
C PRO A 77 -7.74 22.82 -16.06
N GLY A 78 -6.87 22.77 -17.07
CA GLY A 78 -6.26 23.96 -17.67
C GLY A 78 -5.03 24.52 -16.95
N GLU A 79 -4.65 23.99 -15.78
CA GLU A 79 -3.37 24.34 -15.17
C GLU A 79 -2.20 23.70 -15.93
N ALA A 80 -1.07 24.40 -15.97
CA ALA A 80 0.16 23.89 -16.57
C ALA A 80 1.16 23.47 -15.47
N ILE A 81 1.83 22.34 -15.69
CA ILE A 81 2.86 21.79 -14.80
C ILE A 81 4.10 21.50 -15.64
N GLY A 82 5.15 22.31 -15.50
CA GLY A 82 6.42 22.10 -16.20
C GLY A 82 6.28 22.00 -17.74
N GLY A 83 5.31 22.70 -18.32
CA GLY A 83 5.04 22.70 -19.77
C GLY A 83 3.99 21.69 -20.26
N VAL A 84 3.44 20.83 -19.38
CA VAL A 84 2.28 19.98 -19.69
C VAL A 84 1.01 20.66 -19.18
N THR A 85 0.08 20.95 -20.10
CA THR A 85 -1.24 21.47 -19.75
C THR A 85 -2.18 20.32 -19.40
N LEU A 86 -2.81 20.39 -18.23
CA LEU A 86 -3.79 19.40 -17.80
C LEU A 86 -5.06 19.50 -18.66
N PRO A 87 -5.62 18.37 -19.11
CA PRO A 87 -6.79 18.33 -19.98
C PRO A 87 -8.00 19.02 -19.32
N ALA A 88 -8.79 19.72 -20.14
CA ALA A 88 -10.06 20.26 -19.69
C ALA A 88 -11.02 19.11 -19.33
N SER A 89 -11.60 19.15 -18.13
CA SER A 89 -12.54 18.13 -17.65
C SER A 89 -13.61 18.75 -16.77
N ASN A 90 -14.87 18.37 -17.03
CA ASN A 90 -16.02 18.79 -16.22
C ASN A 90 -16.19 17.94 -14.95
N GLY A 91 -15.28 17.00 -14.68
CA GLY A 91 -15.33 16.12 -13.53
C GLY A 91 -13.96 15.55 -13.15
N PRO A 92 -13.90 14.62 -12.19
CA PRO A 92 -12.66 13.97 -11.82
C PRO A 92 -12.18 13.08 -12.97
N LEU A 93 -10.91 13.21 -13.32
CA LEU A 93 -10.31 12.56 -14.47
C LEU A 93 -8.95 11.95 -14.08
N LEU A 94 -8.74 10.71 -14.51
CA LEU A 94 -7.46 10.02 -14.46
C LEU A 94 -6.98 9.81 -15.88
N GLN A 95 -5.75 10.21 -16.19
CA GLN A 95 -5.20 10.01 -17.54
C GLN A 95 -3.72 9.64 -17.47
N VAL A 96 -3.29 8.71 -18.31
CA VAL A 96 -1.87 8.40 -18.48
C VAL A 96 -1.40 8.98 -19.81
N ILE A 97 -0.29 9.70 -19.76
CA ILE A 97 0.40 10.21 -20.95
C ILE A 97 1.86 9.79 -20.92
N ASP A 98 2.52 9.92 -22.06
CA ASP A 98 3.96 9.75 -22.16
C ASP A 98 4.66 11.01 -21.64
N ASN A 99 5.78 10.82 -20.94
CA ASN A 99 6.56 11.96 -20.44
C ASN A 99 7.18 12.70 -21.64
N PRO A 100 6.89 14.00 -21.85
CA PRO A 100 7.43 14.74 -23.00
C PRO A 100 8.95 14.88 -22.95
N GLY A 101 9.55 14.82 -21.76
CA GLY A 101 11.01 14.80 -21.61
C GLY A 101 11.64 13.45 -21.97
N ASN A 102 10.91 12.34 -21.78
CA ASN A 102 11.38 11.01 -22.14
C ASN A 102 10.18 10.03 -22.32
N PRO A 103 9.81 9.66 -23.57
CA PRO A 103 8.67 8.79 -23.85
C PRO A 103 8.72 7.37 -23.24
N VAL A 104 9.90 6.95 -22.74
CA VAL A 104 10.07 5.68 -22.01
C VAL A 104 9.32 5.70 -20.67
N TYR A 105 9.23 6.88 -20.04
CA TYR A 105 8.54 7.06 -18.78
C TYR A 105 7.11 7.57 -19.00
N LYS A 106 6.22 7.25 -18.05
CA LYS A 106 4.81 7.61 -18.10
C LYS A 106 4.45 8.58 -16.98
N LEU A 107 3.52 9.46 -17.28
CA LEU A 107 2.97 10.43 -16.33
C LEU A 107 1.50 10.10 -16.09
N LEU A 108 1.11 10.06 -14.82
CA LEU A 108 -0.28 9.90 -14.42
C LEU A 108 -0.84 11.25 -14.00
N LEU A 109 -1.89 11.70 -14.69
CA LEU A 109 -2.58 12.95 -14.45
C LEU A 109 -3.79 12.66 -13.59
N ILE A 110 -3.86 13.33 -12.44
CA ILE A 110 -5.03 13.37 -11.56
C ILE A 110 -5.60 14.78 -11.65
N VAL A 111 -6.75 14.90 -12.32
CA VAL A 111 -7.38 16.19 -12.61
C VAL A 111 -8.73 16.28 -11.93
N GLY A 112 -9.00 17.41 -11.29
CA GLY A 112 -10.30 17.69 -10.67
C GLY A 112 -10.46 19.18 -10.38
N ASN A 113 -11.68 19.70 -10.49
CA ASN A 113 -11.95 21.13 -10.28
C ASN A 113 -11.89 21.51 -8.79
N ASN A 114 -12.31 20.58 -7.91
CA ASN A 114 -12.49 20.80 -6.47
C ASN A 114 -11.81 19.68 -5.68
N GLU A 115 -11.63 19.88 -4.37
CA GLU A 115 -11.05 18.89 -3.46
C GLU A 115 -11.75 17.53 -3.54
N SER A 116 -13.08 17.52 -3.53
CA SER A 116 -13.87 16.28 -3.60
C SER A 116 -13.58 15.50 -4.89
N GLN A 117 -13.42 16.18 -6.03
CA GLN A 117 -13.10 15.54 -7.29
C GLN A 117 -11.70 14.95 -7.27
N LEU A 118 -10.69 15.73 -6.85
CA LEU A 118 -9.32 15.22 -6.73
C LEU A 118 -9.24 14.02 -5.79
N ARG A 119 -9.98 14.05 -4.68
CA ARG A 119 -10.08 12.95 -3.72
C ARG A 119 -10.72 11.71 -4.32
N MET A 120 -11.82 11.88 -5.07
CA MET A 120 -12.50 10.77 -5.75
C MET A 120 -11.60 10.15 -6.83
N ALA A 121 -10.87 10.96 -7.60
CA ALA A 121 -9.93 10.47 -8.60
C ALA A 121 -8.77 9.70 -7.95
N ALA A 122 -8.15 10.26 -6.91
CA ALA A 122 -7.12 9.59 -6.13
C ALA A 122 -7.63 8.27 -5.52
N TRP A 123 -8.85 8.25 -4.95
CA TRP A 123 -9.45 7.03 -4.40
C TRP A 123 -9.79 5.99 -5.46
N ARG A 124 -10.26 6.40 -6.64
CA ARG A 124 -10.50 5.46 -7.76
C ARG A 124 -9.20 4.82 -8.21
N LEU A 125 -8.10 5.57 -8.19
CA LEU A 125 -6.76 5.07 -8.51
C LEU A 125 -6.32 3.96 -7.57
N THR A 126 -6.49 4.13 -6.27
CA THR A 126 -6.07 3.13 -5.26
C THR A 126 -6.85 1.81 -5.34
N ARG A 127 -8.09 1.83 -5.88
CA ARG A 127 -8.86 0.61 -6.12
C ARG A 127 -8.32 -0.25 -7.27
N GLY A 128 -7.52 0.32 -8.18
CA GLY A 128 -6.98 -0.38 -9.35
C GLY A 128 -8.06 -0.93 -10.28
N GLN A 129 -7.73 -1.98 -11.05
CA GLN A 129 -8.66 -2.65 -11.97
C GLN A 129 -9.26 -1.70 -13.02
N PHE A 130 -8.44 -1.36 -14.00
CA PHE A 130 -8.84 -0.57 -15.16
C PHE A 130 -9.08 -1.49 -16.35
N ALA A 131 -10.02 -1.14 -17.22
CA ALA A 131 -10.23 -1.87 -18.45
C ALA A 131 -8.97 -1.76 -19.34
N PRO A 132 -8.61 -2.82 -20.09
CA PRO A 132 -7.52 -2.75 -21.06
C PRO A 132 -7.72 -1.61 -22.05
N GLN A 133 -6.63 -0.94 -22.44
CA GLN A 133 -6.58 0.20 -23.37
C GLN A 133 -7.27 1.49 -22.88
N THR A 134 -7.31 1.70 -21.56
CA THR A 134 -7.87 2.93 -20.97
C THR A 134 -6.76 3.96 -20.76
N ALA A 135 -6.52 4.82 -21.74
CA ALA A 135 -5.59 5.94 -21.57
C ALA A 135 -6.14 7.04 -20.65
N SER A 136 -7.46 7.24 -20.67
CA SER A 136 -8.16 8.28 -19.93
C SER A 136 -9.46 7.72 -19.37
N LEU A 137 -9.73 7.98 -18.10
CA LEU A 137 -10.91 7.51 -17.39
C LEU A 137 -11.58 8.67 -16.63
N PRO A 138 -12.77 9.11 -17.07
CA PRO A 138 -13.61 9.95 -16.24
C PRO A 138 -14.13 9.13 -15.05
N VAL A 139 -13.96 9.65 -13.84
CA VAL A 139 -14.31 8.96 -12.60
C VAL A 139 -15.72 9.38 -12.17
N GLY A 140 -16.63 8.40 -12.12
CA GLY A 140 -17.96 8.59 -11.53
C GLY A 140 -17.90 8.76 -10.00
N PRO A 141 -19.00 9.22 -9.37
CA PRO A 141 -19.04 9.49 -7.93
C PRO A 141 -18.57 8.28 -7.12
N GLN A 142 -17.58 8.49 -6.24
CA GLN A 142 -17.04 7.48 -5.35
C GLN A 142 -17.43 7.77 -3.91
N THR A 143 -18.00 6.78 -3.23
CA THR A 143 -18.19 6.84 -1.78
C THR A 143 -16.87 6.49 -1.10
N ILE A 144 -16.23 7.49 -0.50
CA ILE A 144 -15.04 7.32 0.33
C ILE A 144 -15.53 7.03 1.76
N PRO A 145 -15.15 5.90 2.37
CA PRO A 145 -15.56 5.59 3.74
C PRO A 145 -14.99 6.62 4.72
N VAL A 146 -15.78 6.96 5.73
CA VAL A 146 -15.32 7.81 6.83
C VAL A 146 -14.39 6.98 7.71
N SER A 147 -13.21 7.51 8.03
CA SER A 147 -12.25 6.84 8.91
C SER A 147 -12.84 6.64 10.29
N ALA A 148 -12.74 5.41 10.81
CA ALA A 148 -13.10 5.11 12.19
C ALA A 148 -11.87 5.17 13.12
N PRO A 149 -12.06 5.37 14.45
CA PRO A 149 -10.99 5.21 15.42
C PRO A 149 -10.37 3.81 15.30
N TYR A 150 -9.04 3.74 15.38
CA TYR A 150 -8.28 2.47 15.32
C TYR A 150 -8.37 1.70 13.99
N ASP A 151 -8.86 2.31 12.92
CA ASP A 151 -9.02 1.70 11.59
C ASP A 151 -7.73 1.71 10.73
N ALA A 152 -6.57 1.86 11.36
CA ALA A 152 -5.31 1.83 10.62
C ALA A 152 -5.04 0.39 10.15
N PRO A 153 -4.80 0.15 8.84
CA PRO A 153 -4.71 -1.21 8.29
C PRO A 153 -3.62 -2.10 8.90
N ARG A 154 -2.59 -1.49 9.51
CA ARG A 154 -1.46 -2.20 10.12
C ARG A 154 -1.62 -2.37 11.64
N TRP A 155 -2.64 -1.79 12.25
CA TRP A 155 -2.89 -1.97 13.68
C TRP A 155 -3.66 -3.26 13.94
N ILE A 156 -3.34 -3.91 15.05
CA ILE A 156 -4.11 -5.03 15.54
C ILE A 156 -5.53 -4.55 15.84
N ARG A 157 -6.50 -5.28 15.31
CA ARG A 157 -7.91 -5.00 15.55
C ARG A 157 -8.24 -5.29 17.01
N THR A 158 -8.91 -4.34 17.66
CA THR A 158 -9.36 -4.44 19.05
C THR A 158 -10.81 -4.88 19.16
N ASP A 159 -11.56 -4.84 18.06
CA ASP A 159 -12.98 -5.14 18.01
C ASP A 159 -13.30 -6.64 17.86
N ARG A 160 -12.28 -7.46 17.53
CA ARG A 160 -12.43 -8.92 17.43
C ARG A 160 -11.15 -9.66 17.81
N PRO A 161 -11.25 -10.93 18.23
CA PRO A 161 -10.08 -11.80 18.35
C PRO A 161 -9.32 -11.89 17.02
N VAL A 162 -8.01 -11.64 17.07
CA VAL A 162 -7.11 -11.71 15.91
C VAL A 162 -6.35 -13.03 15.92
N ARG A 163 -6.35 -13.75 14.79
CA ARG A 163 -5.60 -15.00 14.66
C ARG A 163 -4.12 -14.70 14.45
N LEU A 164 -3.23 -15.56 14.98
CA LEU A 164 -1.78 -15.42 14.72
C LEU A 164 -1.46 -15.47 13.23
N SER A 165 -2.21 -16.26 12.45
CA SER A 165 -2.09 -16.31 11.00
C SER A 165 -2.35 -14.97 10.30
N GLU A 166 -3.15 -14.08 10.89
CA GLU A 166 -3.42 -12.74 10.37
C GLU A 166 -2.29 -11.75 10.67
N LEU A 167 -1.43 -12.08 11.64
CA LEU A 167 -0.26 -11.28 12.03
C LEU A 167 1.03 -11.73 11.32
N LEU A 168 1.00 -12.90 10.68
CA LEU A 168 2.13 -13.38 9.89
C LEU A 168 2.38 -12.46 8.70
N ARG A 169 3.65 -12.18 8.47
CA ARG A 169 4.06 -11.59 7.19
C ARG A 169 3.79 -12.60 6.06
N LYS A 170 3.62 -12.10 4.83
CA LYS A 170 3.37 -12.95 3.64
C LYS A 170 4.47 -14.00 3.39
N ASP A 171 5.67 -13.77 3.91
CA ASP A 171 6.84 -14.63 3.82
C ASP A 171 7.09 -15.49 5.07
N GLN A 172 6.26 -15.37 6.12
CA GLN A 172 6.39 -16.13 7.35
C GLN A 172 5.35 -17.24 7.44
N SER A 173 5.76 -18.39 7.99
CA SER A 173 4.88 -19.49 8.35
C SER A 173 4.92 -19.75 9.84
N LEU A 174 3.82 -20.27 10.39
CA LEU A 174 3.76 -20.82 11.76
C LEU A 174 4.40 -22.21 11.86
N THR A 175 4.80 -22.80 10.74
CA THR A 175 5.46 -24.10 10.68
C THR A 175 6.96 -23.92 10.48
N SER A 176 7.75 -24.45 11.42
CA SER A 176 9.20 -24.53 11.31
C SER A 176 9.60 -25.99 11.04
N PRO A 177 10.32 -26.30 9.94
CA PRO A 177 10.81 -27.64 9.69
C PRO A 177 12.07 -27.92 10.51
N GLY A 178 12.05 -28.97 11.34
CA GLY A 178 13.25 -29.46 12.03
C GLY A 178 13.02 -29.87 13.49
N ILE A 179 13.97 -30.63 14.05
CA ILE A 179 13.99 -31.04 15.47
C ILE A 179 14.44 -29.85 16.36
N TRP A 180 15.19 -28.91 15.78
CA TRP A 180 15.59 -27.65 16.38
C TRP A 180 14.85 -26.53 15.67
N HIS A 181 13.90 -25.91 16.35
CA HIS A 181 13.21 -24.72 15.86
C HIS A 181 13.54 -23.53 16.75
N ASP A 182 13.86 -22.40 16.13
CA ASP A 182 14.03 -21.14 16.84
C ASP A 182 12.67 -20.62 17.36
N ALA A 183 12.70 -19.63 18.26
CA ALA A 183 11.51 -18.95 18.74
C ALA A 183 10.73 -18.32 17.57
N LEU A 184 9.43 -18.56 17.52
CA LEU A 184 8.57 -17.98 16.50
C LEU A 184 8.23 -16.53 16.87
N ASN A 185 8.88 -15.58 16.21
CA ASN A 185 8.69 -14.16 16.45
C ASN A 185 7.58 -13.59 15.55
N VAL A 186 6.45 -13.23 16.17
CA VAL A 186 5.32 -12.54 15.49
C VAL A 186 5.29 -11.09 15.95
N ALA A 187 5.66 -10.18 15.05
CA ALA A 187 5.56 -8.75 15.31
C ALA A 187 4.16 -8.24 14.98
N PHE A 188 3.56 -7.45 15.88
CA PHE A 188 2.31 -6.74 15.63
C PHE A 188 2.45 -5.27 16.02
N ARG A 189 1.56 -4.42 15.51
CA ARG A 189 1.49 -2.99 15.89
C ARG A 189 0.17 -2.75 16.60
N ALA A 190 0.19 -2.05 17.72
CA ALA A 190 -1.00 -1.58 18.41
C ALA A 190 -1.14 -0.07 18.26
N ALA A 191 -2.34 0.44 18.55
CA ALA A 191 -2.55 1.87 18.68
C ALA A 191 -1.67 2.43 19.81
N PRO A 192 -1.11 3.64 19.67
CA PRO A 192 -0.19 4.20 20.67
C PRO A 192 -0.84 4.48 22.03
N ASP A 193 -2.17 4.60 22.06
CA ASP A 193 -2.96 4.82 23.28
C ASP A 193 -3.43 3.52 23.94
N LEU A 194 -3.09 2.36 23.36
CA LEU A 194 -3.43 1.06 23.92
C LEU A 194 -2.41 0.70 25.01
N PHE A 195 -2.68 1.15 26.22
CA PHE A 195 -1.87 0.88 27.40
C PHE A 195 -2.47 -0.26 28.23
N LEU A 196 -1.65 -1.25 28.60
CA LEU A 196 -2.02 -2.30 29.56
C LEU A 196 -1.52 -1.90 30.93
N TRP A 197 -2.39 -1.94 31.93
CA TRP A 197 -1.97 -1.75 33.31
C TRP A 197 -1.18 -2.97 33.81
N ASP A 198 -0.35 -2.75 34.81
CA ASP A 198 0.50 -3.80 35.37
C ASP A 198 -0.37 -4.95 35.92
N GLY A 199 -0.17 -6.16 35.40
CA GLY A 199 -0.98 -7.34 35.72
C GLY A 199 -2.12 -7.68 34.74
N GLU A 200 -2.36 -6.86 33.71
CA GLU A 200 -3.38 -7.14 32.69
C GLU A 200 -2.80 -8.01 31.56
N ALA A 201 -3.38 -9.20 31.35
CA ALA A 201 -2.88 -10.18 30.38
C ALA A 201 -3.74 -10.19 29.10
N ILE A 202 -3.10 -10.18 27.93
CA ILE A 202 -3.78 -10.44 26.65
C ILE A 202 -4.02 -11.96 26.54
N PRO A 203 -5.28 -12.44 26.52
CA PRO A 203 -5.55 -13.87 26.45
C PRO A 203 -5.13 -14.43 25.08
N LEU A 204 -4.03 -15.18 25.06
CA LEU A 204 -3.56 -15.91 23.90
C LEU A 204 -4.19 -17.30 23.86
N LYS A 205 -5.09 -17.54 22.91
CA LYS A 205 -5.62 -18.89 22.66
C LYS A 205 -4.82 -19.55 21.56
N ASN A 206 -3.88 -20.42 21.94
CA ASN A 206 -3.11 -21.23 21.00
C ASN A 206 -3.71 -22.63 20.87
N TRP A 207 -3.65 -23.19 19.66
CA TRP A 207 -3.84 -24.62 19.43
C TRP A 207 -2.59 -25.09 18.69
N LEU A 208 -1.69 -25.76 19.40
CA LEU A 208 -0.43 -26.25 18.82
C LEU A 208 -0.51 -27.78 18.74
N PRO A 209 -0.90 -28.36 17.58
CA PRO A 209 -0.78 -29.80 17.40
C PRO A 209 0.70 -30.15 17.24
N LEU A 210 1.30 -30.75 18.27
CA LEU A 210 2.60 -31.39 18.13
C LEU A 210 2.42 -32.68 17.32
N PRO A 211 3.04 -32.84 16.14
CA PRO A 211 3.01 -34.11 15.43
C PRO A 211 3.80 -35.14 16.24
N VAL A 212 3.10 -35.96 17.02
CA VAL A 212 3.69 -37.17 17.59
C VAL A 212 4.01 -38.13 16.46
N ARG A 213 5.26 -38.15 16.00
CA ARG A 213 5.78 -39.28 15.23
C ARG A 213 5.62 -40.49 16.15
N LYS A 214 4.76 -41.45 15.78
CA LYS A 214 4.60 -42.72 16.50
C LYS A 214 6.00 -43.31 16.68
N LEU A 215 6.53 -43.22 17.90
CA LEU A 215 7.75 -43.91 18.27
C LEU A 215 7.38 -45.39 18.23
N ASP A 216 8.03 -46.12 17.32
CA ASP A 216 7.87 -47.57 17.26
C ASP A 216 8.18 -48.15 18.65
N ARG A 217 7.30 -49.04 19.13
CA ARG A 217 7.39 -49.64 20.46
C ARG A 217 8.61 -50.56 20.51
N ARG A 218 9.80 -50.04 20.80
CA ARG A 218 11.00 -50.79 21.24
C ARG A 218 12.13 -49.82 21.58
N ALA A 219 12.02 -49.16 22.73
CA ALA A 219 13.19 -48.73 23.49
C ALA A 219 12.75 -48.61 24.95
N ALA A 220 12.97 -49.68 25.70
CA ALA A 220 12.92 -49.66 27.14
C ALA A 220 14.02 -48.71 27.64
N PHE A 221 13.70 -47.82 28.58
CA PHE A 221 14.66 -47.49 29.63
C PHE A 221 13.92 -47.15 30.92
N SER A 222 14.39 -47.81 31.98
CA SER A 222 13.89 -47.81 33.35
C SER A 222 14.43 -46.61 34.13
N ALA A 223 13.63 -46.06 35.02
CA ALA A 223 14.05 -45.34 36.22
C ALA A 223 12.88 -45.50 37.20
N VAL A 224 12.85 -46.55 38.04
CA VAL A 224 13.53 -46.70 39.34
C VAL A 224 13.20 -45.54 40.27
N ASP A 225 12.24 -45.82 41.17
CA ASP A 225 12.09 -45.19 42.48
C ASP A 225 13.43 -45.13 43.21
N ASP A 226 13.73 -44.01 43.86
CA ASP A 226 14.09 -44.03 45.28
C ASP A 226 14.11 -42.63 45.91
N ALA A 227 13.49 -42.57 47.09
CA ALA A 227 13.53 -41.61 48.21
C ALA A 227 12.94 -40.20 48.06
#